data_AF-A0A970RLM9-F1
#
_entry.id   AF-A0A970RLM9-F1
#
_cell.length_a   1.000
_cell.length_b   1.000
_cell.length_c   1.000
_cell.angle_alpha   90.00
_cell.angle_beta   90.00
_cell.angle_gamma   90.00
#
_symmetry.space_group_name_H-M   'P 1'
#
loop_
_entity.id
_entity.type
_entity.pdbx_description
1 polymer ?
#
loop_
_entity_poly.entity_id
_entity_poly.type
_entity_poly.pdbx_seq_one_letter_code
_entity_poly.pdbx_strand_id
1 'polypeptide(L)'
;MEKIQNLPGSGEVVFYGKTAGLFPLFEFHPLLFPGEMIGEPQTVFLAERSGPAGRKLLNECIERKVPFIIIGKGWGQRIPTDLAAKAARYGVRLVGPDSEGVFTPFFGGHPDGNTALMSEGGAVLSHVAAEARRRAVPFRYAFSLGENSDYSPFEAAKTILEVDDEVDFFVFIVDLIKKGRELLDFAAAASRLGKKTAILQVMSYRGRDRVEDAALKQYGITSFSEPFQVIDGAAAFYSLRGK
;
A
#
# COMPACT_ATOMS: atom_id res chain seq x y z
N MET A 1 18.87 -8.28 0.55
CA MET A 1 18.01 -9.12 -0.32
C MET A 1 16.94 -9.88 0.46
N GLU A 2 17.26 -10.57 1.58
CA GLU A 2 16.24 -11.28 2.40
C GLU A 2 15.10 -10.39 2.92
N LYS A 3 15.39 -9.15 3.35
CA LYS A 3 14.34 -8.26 3.87
C LYS A 3 13.35 -7.73 2.83
N ILE A 4 13.68 -7.74 1.53
CA ILE A 4 12.73 -7.33 0.47
C ILE A 4 11.56 -8.31 0.37
N GLN A 5 11.75 -9.58 0.77
CA GLN A 5 10.70 -10.60 0.81
C GLN A 5 9.59 -10.30 1.84
N ASN A 6 9.82 -9.34 2.74
CA ASN A 6 8.85 -8.87 3.74
C ASN A 6 7.91 -7.77 3.20
N LEU A 7 7.90 -7.53 1.89
CA LEU A 7 6.95 -6.65 1.23
C LEU A 7 5.97 -7.49 0.39
N PRO A 8 4.67 -7.16 0.37
CA PRO A 8 3.76 -7.82 -0.55
C PRO A 8 4.14 -7.47 -2.00
N GLY A 9 4.05 -8.44 -2.90
CA GLY A 9 4.42 -8.29 -4.31
C GLY A 9 5.92 -8.35 -4.60
N SER A 10 6.73 -8.88 -3.68
CA SER A 10 8.18 -9.07 -3.86
C SER A 10 8.57 -10.46 -4.36
N GLY A 11 7.64 -11.42 -4.29
CA GLY A 11 7.80 -12.78 -4.82
C GLY A 11 6.72 -13.13 -5.84
N GLU A 12 6.38 -14.41 -5.95
CA GLU A 12 5.29 -14.87 -6.81
C GLU A 12 3.95 -14.27 -6.36
N VAL A 13 3.23 -13.68 -7.33
CA VAL A 13 1.94 -13.02 -7.15
C VAL A 13 0.88 -13.78 -7.93
N VAL A 14 -0.25 -14.07 -7.28
CA VAL A 14 -1.42 -14.67 -7.93
C VAL A 14 -2.71 -13.93 -7.59
N PHE A 15 -3.65 -13.90 -8.54
CA PHE A 15 -5.00 -13.39 -8.32
C PHE A 15 -5.93 -14.59 -8.15
N TYR A 16 -6.54 -14.75 -6.99
CA TYR A 16 -7.29 -15.97 -6.64
C TYR A 16 -8.76 -15.68 -6.39
N GLY A 17 -9.64 -16.24 -7.22
CA GLY A 17 -11.08 -16.04 -7.15
C GLY A 17 -11.77 -15.97 -8.51
N LYS A 18 -13.06 -15.64 -8.52
CA LYS A 18 -13.88 -15.55 -9.74
C LYS A 18 -14.29 -14.11 -10.08
N THR A 19 -14.10 -13.16 -9.17
CA THR A 19 -14.60 -11.79 -9.34
C THR A 19 -13.53 -10.90 -9.96
N ALA A 20 -13.62 -10.66 -11.27
CA ALA A 20 -12.79 -9.68 -11.96
C ALA A 20 -13.09 -8.24 -11.51
N GLY A 21 -12.12 -7.34 -11.70
CA GLY A 21 -12.30 -5.90 -11.46
C GLY A 21 -12.31 -5.46 -9.99
N LEU A 22 -12.03 -6.35 -9.03
CA LEU A 22 -11.85 -5.95 -7.62
C LEU A 22 -10.56 -5.15 -7.39
N PHE A 23 -9.59 -5.31 -8.30
CA PHE A 23 -8.33 -4.59 -8.32
C PHE A 23 -8.17 -3.89 -9.69
N PRO A 24 -8.76 -2.69 -9.86
CA PRO A 24 -8.83 -2.00 -11.16
C PRO A 24 -7.45 -1.73 -11.80
N LEU A 25 -6.42 -1.57 -10.96
CA LEU A 25 -5.04 -1.38 -11.43
C LEU A 25 -4.42 -2.63 -12.06
N PHE A 26 -5.11 -3.78 -11.96
CA PHE A 26 -4.61 -5.10 -12.33
C PHE A 26 -5.61 -5.88 -13.19
N GLU A 27 -6.53 -5.19 -13.90
CA GLU A 27 -7.62 -5.81 -14.68
C GLU A 27 -7.16 -6.84 -15.72
N PHE A 28 -5.91 -6.78 -16.16
CA PHE A 28 -5.36 -7.70 -17.17
C PHE A 28 -4.65 -8.93 -16.59
N HIS A 29 -4.56 -9.07 -15.26
CA HIS A 29 -3.95 -10.26 -14.66
C HIS A 29 -4.90 -11.46 -14.69
N PRO A 30 -4.40 -12.66 -15.06
CA PRO A 30 -5.23 -13.87 -15.09
C PRO A 30 -5.67 -14.25 -13.68
N LEU A 31 -6.94 -14.61 -13.56
CA LEU A 31 -7.49 -15.17 -12.33
C LEU A 31 -7.20 -16.67 -12.26
N LEU A 32 -6.74 -17.13 -11.10
CA LEU A 32 -6.75 -18.53 -10.71
C LEU A 32 -8.09 -18.84 -10.04
N PHE A 33 -8.78 -19.86 -10.55
CA PHE A 33 -10.03 -20.33 -9.99
C PHE A 33 -9.80 -21.23 -8.77
N PRO A 34 -10.83 -21.43 -7.93
CA PRO A 34 -10.72 -22.30 -6.76
C PRO A 34 -10.17 -23.69 -7.11
N GLY A 35 -9.08 -24.10 -6.46
CA GLY A 35 -8.38 -25.37 -6.72
C GLY A 35 -7.26 -25.32 -7.77
N GLU A 36 -7.06 -24.18 -8.44
CA GLU A 36 -5.99 -24.00 -9.44
C GLU A 36 -4.70 -23.40 -8.87
N MET A 37 -4.69 -23.03 -7.58
CA MET A 37 -3.48 -22.50 -6.93
C MET A 37 -2.44 -23.61 -6.76
N ILE A 38 -1.44 -23.60 -7.63
CA ILE A 38 -0.26 -24.49 -7.57
C ILE A 38 0.90 -23.71 -6.97
N GLY A 39 1.78 -24.40 -6.22
CA GLY A 39 2.94 -23.77 -5.59
C GLY A 39 2.62 -23.00 -4.30
N GLU A 40 3.56 -22.16 -3.90
CA GLU A 40 3.57 -21.40 -2.64
C GLU A 40 3.75 -19.91 -2.95
N PRO A 41 2.70 -19.22 -3.42
CA PRO A 41 2.80 -17.80 -3.77
C PRO A 41 3.12 -16.97 -2.53
N GLN A 42 3.92 -15.92 -2.72
CA GLN A 42 4.28 -15.00 -1.65
C GLN A 42 3.14 -14.01 -1.37
N THR A 43 2.42 -13.59 -2.42
CA THR A 43 1.29 -12.69 -2.32
C THR A 43 0.09 -13.20 -3.11
N VAL A 44 -1.08 -13.23 -2.47
CA VAL A 44 -2.36 -13.53 -3.12
C VAL A 44 -3.25 -12.30 -3.11
N PHE A 45 -3.70 -11.88 -4.29
CA PHE A 45 -4.80 -10.93 -4.46
C PHE A 45 -6.12 -11.70 -4.44
N LEU A 46 -6.92 -11.51 -3.39
CA LEU A 46 -8.17 -12.22 -3.19
C LEU A 46 -9.28 -11.59 -4.05
N ALA A 47 -9.55 -12.21 -5.21
CA ALA A 47 -10.54 -11.78 -6.19
C ALA A 47 -11.95 -12.31 -5.86
N GLU A 48 -12.39 -12.12 -4.61
CA GLU A 48 -13.74 -12.46 -4.13
C GLU A 48 -14.25 -11.46 -3.09
N ARG A 49 -15.58 -11.42 -2.88
CA ARG A 49 -16.25 -10.60 -1.84
C ARG A 49 -16.55 -11.42 -0.57
N SER A 50 -16.93 -10.79 0.54
CA SER A 50 -17.11 -11.41 1.89
C SER A 50 -18.29 -12.40 2.07
N GLY A 51 -18.72 -13.05 0.99
CA GLY A 51 -19.67 -14.17 1.04
C GLY A 51 -19.04 -15.52 1.42
N PRO A 52 -19.83 -16.60 1.47
CA PRO A 52 -19.34 -17.95 1.77
C PRO A 52 -18.15 -18.39 0.90
N ALA A 53 -18.17 -18.05 -0.39
CA ALA A 53 -17.09 -18.35 -1.31
C ALA A 53 -15.79 -17.59 -0.96
N GLY A 54 -15.85 -16.27 -0.79
CA GLY A 54 -14.67 -15.48 -0.42
C GLY A 54 -14.08 -15.86 0.93
N ARG A 55 -14.93 -16.17 1.93
CA ARG A 55 -14.47 -16.67 3.24
C ARG A 55 -13.77 -18.02 3.13
N LYS A 56 -14.29 -18.92 2.29
CA LYS A 56 -13.65 -20.21 2.01
C LYS A 56 -12.27 -20.00 1.37
N LEU A 57 -12.17 -19.13 0.36
CA LEU A 57 -10.89 -18.85 -0.30
C LEU A 57 -9.89 -18.17 0.62
N LEU A 58 -10.33 -17.19 1.42
CA LEU A 58 -9.45 -16.56 2.42
C LEU A 58 -8.93 -17.59 3.42
N ASN A 59 -9.79 -18.47 3.93
CA ASN A 59 -9.39 -19.52 4.85
C ASN A 59 -8.39 -20.50 4.20
N GLU A 60 -8.59 -20.86 2.92
CA GLU A 60 -7.66 -21.70 2.16
C GLU A 60 -6.27 -21.04 2.04
N CYS A 61 -6.21 -19.76 1.67
CA CYS A 61 -4.96 -19.01 1.62
C CYS A 61 -4.26 -18.94 2.98
N ILE A 62 -5.02 -18.77 4.07
CA ILE A 62 -4.50 -18.76 5.44
C ILE A 62 -3.93 -20.14 5.80
N GLU A 63 -4.64 -21.23 5.51
CA GLU A 63 -4.19 -22.60 5.79
C GLU A 63 -2.94 -22.99 4.99
N ARG A 64 -2.82 -22.47 3.77
CA ARG A 64 -1.61 -22.55 2.94
C ARG A 64 -0.46 -21.68 3.44
N LYS A 65 -0.68 -20.85 4.46
CA LYS A 65 0.31 -19.93 5.04
C LYS A 65 0.91 -18.98 4.01
N VAL A 66 0.09 -18.51 3.08
CA VAL A 66 0.49 -17.47 2.13
C VAL A 66 0.95 -16.24 2.94
N PRO A 67 2.18 -15.73 2.74
CA PRO A 67 2.72 -14.64 3.56
C PRO A 67 1.86 -13.38 3.56
N PHE A 68 1.38 -12.95 2.38
CA PHE A 68 0.53 -11.76 2.23
C PHE A 68 -0.76 -12.08 1.47
N ILE A 69 -1.89 -11.67 2.02
CA ILE A 69 -3.20 -11.76 1.35
C ILE A 69 -3.77 -10.35 1.20
N ILE A 70 -3.91 -9.89 -0.03
CA ILE A 70 -4.49 -8.60 -0.39
C ILE A 70 -5.99 -8.77 -0.58
N ILE A 71 -6.77 -8.06 0.22
CA ILE A 71 -8.23 -8.16 0.29
C ILE A 71 -8.82 -6.86 -0.25
N GLY A 72 -9.43 -6.96 -1.43
CA GLY A 72 -10.00 -5.83 -2.13
C GLY A 72 -11.39 -5.45 -1.65
N LYS A 73 -12.13 -4.78 -2.54
CA LYS A 73 -13.46 -4.25 -2.24
C LYS A 73 -14.50 -5.31 -1.95
N GLY A 74 -15.46 -4.99 -1.08
CA GLY A 74 -16.63 -5.83 -0.83
C GLY A 74 -16.47 -6.78 0.36
N TRP A 75 -15.50 -6.51 1.23
CA TRP A 75 -15.34 -7.17 2.52
C TRP A 75 -15.90 -6.40 3.72
N GLY A 76 -16.37 -5.18 3.49
CA GLY A 76 -16.77 -4.26 4.56
C GLY A 76 -15.54 -3.67 5.23
N GLN A 77 -15.72 -2.97 6.35
CA GLN A 77 -14.62 -2.26 7.03
C GLN A 77 -13.62 -3.17 7.77
N ARG A 78 -13.97 -4.44 8.02
CA ARG A 78 -13.14 -5.38 8.78
C ARG A 78 -13.31 -6.82 8.31
N ILE A 79 -12.21 -7.56 8.33
CA ILE A 79 -12.22 -9.02 8.14
C ILE A 79 -12.87 -9.69 9.36
N PRO A 80 -13.62 -10.79 9.19
CA PRO A 80 -14.14 -11.57 10.32
C PRO A 80 -13.06 -11.93 11.34
N THR A 81 -13.34 -11.71 12.62
CA THR A 81 -12.38 -11.83 13.72
C THR A 81 -11.75 -13.22 13.81
N ASP A 82 -12.50 -14.27 13.52
CA ASP A 82 -12.04 -15.66 13.52
C ASP A 82 -10.97 -15.91 12.44
N LEU A 83 -11.18 -15.36 11.24
CA LEU A 83 -10.22 -15.45 10.14
C LEU A 83 -8.99 -14.59 10.41
N ALA A 84 -9.16 -13.37 10.92
CA ALA A 84 -8.05 -12.51 11.31
C ALA A 84 -7.18 -13.15 12.41
N ALA A 85 -7.81 -13.72 13.45
CA ALA A 85 -7.09 -14.43 14.52
C ALA A 85 -6.40 -15.70 14.00
N LYS A 86 -6.98 -16.39 13.01
CA LYS A 86 -6.33 -17.53 12.36
C LYS A 86 -5.11 -17.11 11.53
N ALA A 87 -5.24 -16.04 10.73
CA ALA A 87 -4.13 -15.48 9.96
C ALA A 87 -2.94 -15.12 10.87
N ALA A 88 -3.21 -14.39 11.96
CA ALA A 88 -2.19 -14.03 12.95
C ALA A 88 -1.49 -15.25 13.56
N ARG A 89 -2.23 -16.31 13.93
CA ARG A 89 -1.65 -17.56 14.45
C ARG A 89 -0.75 -18.28 13.46
N TYR A 90 -1.00 -18.14 12.16
CA TYR A 90 -0.20 -18.76 11.10
C TYR A 90 0.87 -17.83 10.51
N GLY A 91 1.03 -16.62 11.05
CA GLY A 91 2.00 -15.65 10.55
C GLY A 91 1.64 -15.05 9.18
N VAL A 92 0.36 -15.12 8.80
CA VAL A 92 -0.16 -14.57 7.55
C VAL A 92 -0.56 -13.12 7.75
N ARG A 93 -0.04 -12.22 6.91
CA ARG A 93 -0.36 -10.78 6.94
C ARG A 93 -1.54 -10.49 6.03
N LEU A 94 -2.57 -9.86 6.58
CA LEU A 94 -3.74 -9.42 5.82
C LEU A 94 -3.59 -7.95 5.45
N VAL A 95 -3.69 -7.65 4.16
CA VAL A 95 -3.71 -6.29 3.61
C VAL A 95 -5.15 -5.99 3.20
N GLY A 96 -5.75 -4.96 3.78
CA GLY A 96 -7.14 -4.59 3.57
C GLY A 96 -8.03 -4.94 4.77
N PRO A 97 -9.36 -4.86 4.62
CA PRO A 97 -10.12 -4.86 3.36
C PRO A 97 -10.10 -3.53 2.59
N ASP A 98 -10.73 -3.53 1.40
CA ASP A 98 -10.84 -2.38 0.51
C ASP A 98 -9.49 -1.86 -0.04
N SER A 99 -8.48 -2.73 -0.09
CA SER A 99 -7.23 -2.47 -0.81
C SER A 99 -7.47 -2.34 -2.32
N GLU A 100 -6.85 -1.33 -2.94
CA GLU A 100 -6.79 -1.20 -4.41
C GLU A 100 -5.63 -1.99 -5.02
N GLY A 101 -4.84 -2.65 -4.16
CA GLY A 101 -3.69 -3.44 -4.52
C GLY A 101 -2.36 -2.80 -4.16
N VAL A 102 -1.29 -3.52 -4.53
CA VAL A 102 0.09 -3.15 -4.24
C VAL A 102 0.94 -3.33 -5.50
N PHE A 103 1.84 -2.40 -5.76
CA PHE A 103 2.86 -2.55 -6.78
C PHE A 103 4.25 -2.24 -6.22
N THR A 104 5.21 -3.04 -6.66
CA THR A 104 6.64 -2.99 -6.31
C THR A 104 7.46 -2.84 -7.60
N PRO A 105 8.77 -2.55 -7.53
CA PRO A 105 9.63 -2.55 -8.71
C PRO A 105 9.61 -3.85 -9.52
N PHE A 106 9.21 -4.95 -8.89
CA PHE A 106 9.17 -6.28 -9.47
C PHE A 106 7.76 -6.66 -9.96
N PHE A 107 6.75 -5.86 -9.58
CA PHE A 107 5.35 -6.11 -9.86
C PHE A 107 4.60 -4.80 -10.05
N GLY A 108 4.49 -4.33 -11.30
CA GLY A 108 3.70 -3.14 -11.68
C GLY A 108 4.31 -1.77 -11.36
N GLY A 109 5.33 -1.70 -10.51
CA GLY A 109 6.13 -0.49 -10.25
C GLY A 109 7.31 -0.36 -11.21
N HIS A 110 8.07 0.73 -11.06
CA HIS A 110 9.20 1.05 -11.92
C HIS A 110 10.52 1.01 -11.14
N PRO A 111 11.50 0.17 -11.51
CA PRO A 111 12.81 0.12 -10.86
C PRO A 111 13.51 1.48 -10.82
N ASP A 112 13.41 2.29 -11.87
CA ASP A 112 14.05 3.60 -11.84
C ASP A 112 13.28 4.64 -11.01
N GLY A 113 12.04 4.38 -10.60
CA GLY A 113 11.30 5.29 -9.74
C GLY A 113 11.99 5.48 -8.38
N ASN A 114 11.72 6.59 -7.70
CA ASN A 114 12.27 6.87 -6.37
C ASN A 114 11.21 7.24 -5.32
N THR A 115 9.94 7.11 -5.68
CA THR A 115 8.82 7.45 -4.81
C THR A 115 8.12 6.19 -4.32
N ALA A 116 7.83 6.15 -3.01
CA ALA A 116 7.00 5.14 -2.36
C ALA A 116 5.72 5.79 -1.83
N LEU A 117 4.56 5.35 -2.33
CA LEU A 117 3.25 5.86 -1.93
C LEU A 117 2.50 4.84 -1.07
N MET A 118 2.12 5.22 0.14
CA MET A 118 1.38 4.37 1.07
C MET A 118 -0.01 4.97 1.33
N SER A 119 -1.06 4.26 0.92
CA SER A 119 -2.45 4.72 1.01
C SER A 119 -3.29 3.84 1.95
N GLU A 120 -4.15 4.45 2.76
CA GLU A 120 -5.17 3.75 3.56
C GLU A 120 -6.38 3.26 2.73
N GLY A 121 -6.40 3.47 1.40
CA GLY A 121 -7.50 3.08 0.51
C GLY A 121 -8.23 4.27 -0.11
N GLY A 122 -9.53 4.09 -0.41
CA GLY A 122 -10.40 5.22 -0.76
C GLY A 122 -10.46 5.63 -2.24
N ALA A 123 -10.01 4.78 -3.18
CA ALA A 123 -9.94 5.07 -4.63
C ALA A 123 -8.91 6.13 -5.04
N VAL A 124 -8.20 6.75 -4.07
CA VAL A 124 -7.22 7.79 -4.33
C VAL A 124 -5.97 7.21 -4.98
N LEU A 125 -5.57 5.98 -4.62
CA LEU A 125 -4.41 5.35 -5.25
C LEU A 125 -4.63 5.16 -6.75
N SER A 126 -5.79 4.63 -7.16
CA SER A 126 -6.07 4.43 -8.58
C SER A 126 -6.03 5.73 -9.37
N HIS A 127 -6.55 6.82 -8.80
CA HIS A 127 -6.52 8.14 -9.43
C HIS A 127 -5.08 8.65 -9.58
N VAL A 128 -4.28 8.59 -8.51
CA VAL A 128 -2.87 9.02 -8.55
C VAL A 128 -2.05 8.17 -9.52
N ALA A 129 -2.27 6.85 -9.55
CA ALA A 129 -1.58 5.93 -10.44
C ALA A 129 -1.92 6.19 -11.92
N ALA A 130 -3.20 6.41 -12.24
CA ALA A 130 -3.64 6.72 -13.60
C ALA A 130 -3.00 8.02 -14.12
N GLU A 131 -2.97 9.05 -13.28
CA GLU A 131 -2.39 10.34 -13.64
C GLU A 131 -0.86 10.29 -13.72
N ALA A 132 -0.19 9.55 -12.83
CA ALA A 132 1.25 9.32 -12.91
C ALA A 132 1.63 8.61 -14.22
N ARG A 133 0.85 7.60 -14.64
CA ARG A 133 1.03 6.94 -15.95
C ARG A 133 0.86 7.91 -17.10
N ARG A 134 -0.16 8.78 -17.07
CA ARG A 134 -0.39 9.81 -18.10
C ARG A 134 0.78 10.78 -18.23
N ARG A 135 1.44 11.10 -17.11
CA ARG A 135 2.57 12.05 -17.05
C ARG A 135 3.94 11.38 -17.09
N ALA A 136 4.00 10.07 -17.28
CA ALA A 136 5.24 9.28 -17.26
C ALA A 136 6.09 9.51 -15.99
N VAL A 137 5.44 9.64 -14.83
CA VAL A 137 6.12 9.77 -13.53
C VAL A 137 6.26 8.36 -12.92
N PRO A 138 7.49 7.83 -12.79
CA PRO A 138 7.69 6.47 -12.31
C PRO A 138 7.59 6.40 -10.79
N PHE A 139 6.64 5.63 -10.27
CA PHE A 139 6.63 5.22 -8.87
C PHE A 139 7.41 3.94 -8.69
N ARG A 140 8.23 3.89 -7.63
CA ARG A 140 8.95 2.68 -7.27
C ARG A 140 8.03 1.70 -6.54
N TYR A 141 7.31 2.22 -5.55
CA TYR A 141 6.29 1.49 -4.80
C TYR A 141 5.00 2.28 -4.77
N ALA A 142 3.86 1.60 -4.86
CA ALA A 142 2.66 2.15 -4.26
C ALA A 142 1.74 1.07 -3.72
N PHE A 143 1.33 1.24 -2.48
CA PHE A 143 0.50 0.30 -1.75
C PHE A 143 -0.78 0.98 -1.31
N SER A 144 -1.92 0.43 -1.71
CA SER A 144 -3.19 0.71 -1.07
C SER A 144 -3.42 -0.41 -0.08
N LEU A 145 -3.22 -0.13 1.21
CA LEU A 145 -3.29 -1.14 2.24
C LEU A 145 -4.71 -1.33 2.80
N GLY A 146 -5.63 -0.42 2.46
CA GLY A 146 -7.01 -0.48 2.91
C GLY A 146 -7.20 -0.17 4.40
N GLU A 147 -8.47 -0.10 4.81
CA GLU A 147 -8.83 0.27 6.18
C GLU A 147 -8.61 -0.89 7.15
N ASN A 148 -8.19 -0.59 8.39
CA ASN A 148 -8.03 -1.57 9.47
C ASN A 148 -7.14 -2.78 9.11
N SER A 149 -6.23 -2.60 8.15
CA SER A 149 -5.25 -3.59 7.73
C SER A 149 -4.34 -4.01 8.89
N ASP A 150 -4.04 -5.30 8.95
CA ASP A 150 -3.02 -5.84 9.86
C ASP A 150 -1.61 -5.37 9.45
N TYR A 151 -1.38 -5.20 8.15
CA TYR A 151 -0.15 -4.60 7.63
C TYR A 151 -0.37 -3.12 7.31
N SER A 152 0.21 -2.24 8.12
CA SER A 152 -0.09 -0.80 8.08
C SER A 152 0.78 0.00 7.10
N PRO A 153 0.33 1.18 6.63
CA PRO A 153 1.14 2.09 5.79
C PRO A 153 2.52 2.42 6.37
N PHE A 154 2.59 2.64 7.68
CA PHE A 154 3.85 2.95 8.35
C PHE A 154 4.79 1.75 8.45
N GLU A 155 4.25 0.54 8.60
CA GLU A 155 5.05 -0.68 8.62
C GLU A 155 5.66 -0.97 7.25
N ALA A 156 4.86 -0.82 6.19
CA ALA A 156 5.35 -0.91 4.82
C ALA A 156 6.44 0.14 4.53
N ALA A 157 6.19 1.40 4.88
CA ALA A 157 7.15 2.48 4.69
C ALA A 157 8.46 2.24 5.45
N LYS A 158 8.40 1.78 6.71
CA LYS A 158 9.60 1.42 7.50
C LYS A 158 10.37 0.29 6.85
N THR A 159 9.68 -0.75 6.39
CA THR A 159 10.32 -1.86 5.68
C THR A 159 11.04 -1.36 4.44
N ILE A 160 10.39 -0.54 3.60
CA ILE A 160 11.02 0.08 2.42
C ILE A 160 12.23 0.94 2.81
N LEU A 161 12.09 1.78 3.85
CA LEU A 161 13.16 2.66 4.32
C LEU A 161 14.43 1.89 4.71
N GLU A 162 14.29 0.68 5.26
CA GLU A 162 15.39 -0.18 5.69
C GLU A 162 16.05 -0.99 4.58
N VAL A 163 15.35 -1.24 3.47
CA VAL A 163 15.76 -2.24 2.46
C VAL A 163 16.00 -1.64 1.09
N ASP A 164 15.55 -0.41 0.86
CA ASP A 164 15.60 0.24 -0.43
C ASP A 164 16.10 1.68 -0.33
N ASP A 165 17.37 1.85 -0.67
CA ASP A 165 18.04 3.15 -0.70
C ASP A 165 17.73 3.96 -1.97
N GLU A 166 17.07 3.36 -2.96
CA GLU A 166 16.63 4.06 -4.17
C GLU A 166 15.35 4.89 -3.94
N VAL A 167 14.70 4.71 -2.79
CA VAL A 167 13.53 5.49 -2.40
C VAL A 167 13.96 6.75 -1.64
N ASP A 168 13.76 7.89 -2.28
CA ASP A 168 14.07 9.21 -1.72
C ASP A 168 12.83 9.93 -1.20
N PHE A 169 11.64 9.56 -1.67
CA PHE A 169 10.41 10.27 -1.39
C PHE A 169 9.28 9.33 -0.96
N PHE A 170 8.78 9.55 0.25
CA PHE A 170 7.65 8.82 0.82
C PHE A 170 6.42 9.71 0.84
N VAL A 171 5.30 9.19 0.37
CA VAL A 171 4.01 9.89 0.40
C VAL A 171 2.99 9.03 1.13
N PHE A 172 2.41 9.56 2.19
CA PHE A 172 1.29 8.94 2.88
C PHE A 172 -0.02 9.55 2.39
N ILE A 173 -0.96 8.73 1.96
CA ILE A 173 -2.32 9.14 1.59
C ILE A 173 -3.26 8.56 2.64
N VAL A 174 -3.77 9.41 3.52
CA VAL A 174 -4.59 9.00 4.65
C VAL A 174 -5.91 9.75 4.61
N ASP A 175 -6.97 9.17 5.17
CA ASP A 175 -8.21 9.93 5.33
C ASP A 175 -8.02 11.03 6.38
N LEU A 176 -7.43 10.64 7.52
CA LEU A 176 -7.17 11.47 8.68
C LEU A 176 -5.89 10.98 9.37
N ILE A 177 -5.14 11.88 10.00
CA ILE A 177 -3.97 11.49 10.81
C ILE A 177 -4.43 10.87 12.14
N LYS A 178 -4.68 9.56 12.13
CA LYS A 178 -5.02 8.79 13.35
C LYS A 178 -3.79 8.41 14.16
N LYS A 179 -2.65 8.23 13.47
CA LYS A 179 -1.38 7.72 14.02
C LYS A 179 -0.27 8.76 13.92
N GLY A 180 -0.53 9.98 14.39
CA GLY A 180 0.40 11.11 14.25
C GLY A 180 1.81 10.81 14.77
N ARG A 181 1.94 10.15 15.92
CA ARG A 181 3.26 9.78 16.47
C ARG A 181 4.06 8.87 15.53
N GLU A 182 3.41 7.86 14.94
CA GLU A 182 4.08 6.94 14.00
C GLU A 182 4.57 7.67 12.76
N LEU A 183 3.78 8.62 12.23
CA LEU A 183 4.15 9.48 11.12
C LEU A 183 5.37 10.35 11.46
N LEU A 184 5.36 11.02 12.61
CA LEU A 184 6.47 11.90 13.04
C LEU A 184 7.75 11.09 13.28
N ASP A 185 7.65 9.93 13.93
CA ASP A 185 8.79 9.05 14.17
C ASP A 185 9.38 8.52 12.85
N PHE A 186 8.52 8.16 11.89
CA PHE A 186 8.95 7.77 10.54
C PHE A 186 9.65 8.92 9.81
N ALA A 187 9.04 10.11 9.78
CA ALA A 187 9.59 11.27 9.08
C ALA A 187 10.96 11.68 9.67
N ALA A 188 11.12 11.61 10.99
CA ALA A 188 12.40 11.85 11.65
C ALA A 188 13.45 10.81 11.23
N ALA A 189 13.08 9.53 11.14
CA ALA A 189 13.99 8.49 10.67
C ALA A 189 14.38 8.67 9.20
N ALA A 190 13.41 8.94 8.32
CA ALA A 190 13.65 9.19 6.90
C ALA A 190 14.55 10.42 6.67
N SER A 191 14.29 11.51 7.40
CA SER A 191 15.06 12.76 7.31
C SER A 191 16.53 12.59 7.70
N ARG A 192 16.83 11.75 8.71
CA ARG A 192 18.23 11.42 9.08
C ARG A 192 18.99 10.72 7.96
N LEU A 193 18.28 10.05 7.05
CA LEU A 193 18.82 9.40 5.86
C LEU A 193 18.77 10.30 4.62
N GLY A 194 18.40 11.58 4.76
CA GLY A 194 18.25 12.53 3.65
C GLY A 194 16.94 12.39 2.85
N LYS A 195 16.10 11.41 3.19
CA LYS A 195 14.86 11.08 2.49
C LYS A 195 13.73 12.04 2.90
N LYS A 196 12.76 12.26 2.01
CA LYS A 196 11.67 13.23 2.17
C LYS A 196 10.34 12.53 2.43
N THR A 197 9.49 13.17 3.23
CA THR A 197 8.16 12.66 3.57
C THR A 197 7.11 13.72 3.24
N ALA A 198 6.03 13.30 2.61
CA ALA A 198 4.84 14.09 2.38
C ALA A 198 3.59 13.35 2.84
N ILE A 199 2.51 14.10 3.07
CA ILE A 199 1.21 13.56 3.41
C ILE A 199 0.11 14.25 2.61
N LEU A 200 -0.83 13.46 2.09
CA LEU A 200 -2.10 13.92 1.55
C LEU A 200 -3.21 13.44 2.48
N GLN A 201 -3.97 14.37 3.05
CA GLN A 201 -5.18 14.06 3.81
C GLN A 201 -6.41 14.21 2.92
N VAL A 202 -7.15 13.12 2.72
CA VAL A 202 -8.31 13.09 1.83
C VAL A 202 -9.53 13.74 2.49
N MET A 203 -9.68 13.61 3.81
CA MET A 203 -10.70 14.32 4.57
C MET A 203 -10.07 15.41 5.43
N SER A 204 -10.34 16.68 5.11
CA SER A 204 -10.05 17.78 6.04
C SER A 204 -11.30 18.11 6.86
N TYR A 205 -11.25 18.00 8.18
CA TYR A 205 -12.23 18.68 9.02
C TYR A 205 -12.09 20.20 8.79
N ARG A 206 -13.22 20.90 8.63
CA ARG A 206 -13.20 22.37 8.49
C ARG A 206 -12.57 23.00 9.72
N GLY A 207 -11.38 23.54 9.53
CA GLY A 207 -10.52 24.10 10.58
C GLY A 207 -9.21 23.35 10.59
N ARG A 208 -8.23 23.78 9.78
CA ARG A 208 -6.86 23.27 9.87
C ARG A 208 -6.37 23.44 11.30
N ASP A 209 -6.11 22.33 11.99
CA ASP A 209 -5.54 22.37 13.31
C ASP A 209 -4.12 22.94 13.19
N ARG A 210 -3.95 24.18 13.67
CA ARG A 210 -2.65 24.86 13.66
C ARG A 210 -1.57 24.05 14.37
N VAL A 211 -1.95 23.19 15.31
CA VAL A 211 -1.03 22.30 16.03
C VAL A 211 -0.53 21.20 15.11
N GLU A 212 -1.42 20.57 14.34
CA GLU A 212 -1.06 19.52 13.38
C GLU A 212 -0.14 20.09 12.29
N ASP A 213 -0.51 21.22 11.68
CA ASP A 213 0.32 21.89 10.67
C ASP A 213 1.71 22.25 11.22
N ALA A 214 1.77 22.76 12.45
CA ALA A 214 3.03 23.10 13.10
C ALA A 214 3.89 21.85 13.35
N ALA A 215 3.29 20.74 13.80
CA ALA A 215 3.98 19.48 14.03
C ALA A 215 4.54 18.89 12.73
N LEU A 216 3.73 18.84 11.67
CA LEU A 216 4.16 18.37 10.34
C LEU A 216 5.35 19.19 9.83
N LYS A 217 5.26 20.53 9.94
CA LYS A 217 6.32 21.45 9.53
C LYS A 217 7.61 21.25 10.34
N GLN A 218 7.52 21.06 11.66
CA GLN A 218 8.68 20.82 12.53
C GLN A 218 9.45 19.56 12.15
N TYR A 219 8.76 18.54 11.63
CA TYR A 219 9.36 17.28 11.20
C TYR A 219 9.70 17.28 9.69
N GLY A 220 9.56 18.41 9.01
CA GLY A 220 9.87 18.54 7.58
C GLY A 220 8.92 17.76 6.67
N ILE A 221 7.71 17.45 7.15
CA ILE A 221 6.68 16.76 6.36
C ILE A 221 5.97 17.78 5.50
N THR A 222 5.89 17.49 4.20
CA THR A 222 5.17 18.34 3.24
C THR A 222 3.71 17.94 3.17
N SER A 223 2.80 18.86 3.47
CA SER A 223 1.36 18.63 3.37
C SER A 223 0.86 18.94 1.96
N PHE A 224 0.19 17.97 1.35
CA PHE A 224 -0.57 18.11 0.11
C PHE A 224 -2.05 18.25 0.43
N SER A 225 -2.73 19.09 -0.35
CA SER A 225 -4.17 19.31 -0.29
C SER A 225 -4.91 18.57 -1.41
N GLU A 226 -4.22 18.17 -2.47
CA GLU A 226 -4.83 17.62 -3.67
C GLU A 226 -4.03 16.43 -4.24
N PRO A 227 -4.69 15.40 -4.81
CA PRO A 227 -4.02 14.23 -5.38
C PRO A 227 -2.95 14.54 -6.42
N PHE A 228 -3.12 15.58 -7.25
CA PHE A 228 -2.14 15.93 -8.29
C PHE A 228 -0.80 16.39 -7.71
N GLN A 229 -0.79 16.95 -6.49
CA GLN A 229 0.45 17.41 -5.85
C GLN A 229 1.36 16.24 -5.45
N VAL A 230 0.79 15.05 -5.23
CA VAL A 230 1.58 13.83 -5.05
C VAL A 230 2.46 13.58 -6.28
N ILE A 231 1.91 13.81 -7.47
CA ILE A 231 2.55 13.54 -8.75
C ILE A 231 3.57 14.62 -9.08
N ASP A 232 3.25 15.89 -8.80
CA ASP A 232 4.20 16.99 -8.92
C ASP A 232 5.39 16.81 -7.97
N GLY A 233 5.14 16.42 -6.73
CA GLY A 233 6.18 16.10 -5.76
C GLY A 233 7.06 14.95 -6.25
N ALA A 234 6.46 13.84 -6.68
CA ALA A 234 7.20 12.70 -7.21
C ALA A 234 8.04 13.07 -8.43
N ALA A 235 7.48 13.82 -9.39
CA ALA A 235 8.22 14.28 -10.57
C ALA A 235 9.40 15.21 -10.19
N ALA A 236 9.21 16.10 -9.23
CA ALA A 236 10.24 17.00 -8.75
C ALA A 236 11.40 16.23 -8.10
N PHE A 237 11.10 15.31 -7.16
CA PHE A 237 12.12 14.50 -6.50
C PHE A 237 12.79 13.50 -7.43
N TYR A 238 12.07 12.98 -8.42
CA TYR A 238 12.66 12.14 -9.46
C TYR A 238 13.68 12.91 -10.29
N SER A 239 13.36 14.14 -10.69
CA SER A 239 14.24 14.99 -11.52
C SER A 239 15.53 15.41 -10.80
N LEU A 240 15.55 15.39 -9.47
CA LEU A 240 16.73 15.74 -8.68
C LEU A 240 17.79 14.63 -8.65
N ARG A 241 17.46 13.38 -9.00
CA ARG A 241 18.43 12.27 -9.06
C ARG A 241 19.44 12.39 -10.20
N GLY A 242 19.12 13.18 -11.23
CA GLY A 242 19.98 13.40 -12.41
C GLY A 242 20.97 14.57 -12.28
N LYS A 243 21.15 15.14 -11.08
CA LYS A 243 22.10 16.21 -10.78
C LYS A 243 23.07 15.75 -9.70
#